data_AF-A0A661GJX4-F1
#
_entry.id   AF-A0A661GJX4-F1
#
_cell.length_a   1.000
_cell.length_b   1.000
_cell.length_c   1.000
_cell.angle_alpha   90.00
_cell.angle_beta   90.00
_cell.angle_gamma   90.00
#
_symmetry.space_group_name_H-M   'P 1'
#
loop_
_entity.id
_entity.type
_entity.pdbx_description
1 polymer ?
#
loop_
_entity_poly.entity_id
_entity_poly.type
_entity_poly.pdbx_seq_one_letter_code
_entity_poly.pdbx_strand_id
1 'polypeptide(L)'
;MKLTAGREALLKPLQAVIGVVERRQTMPILANVLLVAKEGKVAITATDLEVELVASAEAEVDAPGEVTVPARKLLDICRALPDDASVSVSLSGEKLVVKSGRSKFSLTTLPAAEFPTVEDIDAGQSVEVSQALLGKLLDKTHFAMAQQDVRYYLNGLLLETGKKRLRA
;
A
#
# COMPACT_ATOMS: atom_id res chain seq x y z
N MET A 1 -2.79 14.89 12.63
CA MET A 1 -2.53 14.73 11.19
C MET A 1 -3.43 15.64 10.35
N LYS A 2 -2.83 16.45 9.47
CA LYS A 2 -3.46 17.26 8.44
C LYS A 2 -2.49 17.42 7.26
N LEU A 3 -2.96 17.14 6.05
CA LEU A 3 -2.19 17.28 4.81
C LEU A 3 -3.07 17.73 3.65
N THR A 4 -2.45 18.27 2.61
CA THR A 4 -3.07 18.60 1.33
C THR A 4 -2.19 18.08 0.19
N ALA A 5 -2.81 17.45 -0.81
CA ALA A 5 -2.09 16.95 -1.98
C ALA A 5 -2.99 16.99 -3.23
N GLY A 6 -2.37 17.01 -4.42
CA GLY A 6 -3.12 16.78 -5.65
C GLY A 6 -3.73 15.37 -5.67
N ARG A 7 -4.90 15.22 -6.28
CA ARG A 7 -5.61 13.93 -6.36
C ARG A 7 -4.72 12.79 -6.88
N GLU A 8 -3.94 13.03 -7.93
CA GLU A 8 -3.00 12.04 -8.48
C GLU A 8 -1.91 11.60 -7.50
N ALA A 9 -1.43 12.51 -6.66
CA ALA A 9 -0.41 12.21 -5.66
C ALA A 9 -0.92 11.24 -4.58
N LEU A 10 -2.23 11.23 -4.30
CA LEU A 10 -2.84 10.23 -3.40
C LEU A 10 -3.26 8.97 -4.15
N LEU A 11 -3.81 9.14 -5.36
CA LEU A 11 -4.40 8.04 -6.13
C LEU A 11 -3.37 6.99 -6.56
N LYS A 12 -2.19 7.42 -7.06
CA LYS A 12 -1.16 6.49 -7.54
C LYS A 12 -0.60 5.60 -6.42
N PRO A 13 -0.15 6.13 -5.27
CA PRO A 13 0.26 5.29 -4.14
C PRO A 13 -0.85 4.36 -3.65
N LEU A 14 -2.10 4.84 -3.55
CA LEU A 14 -3.23 3.99 -3.16
C LEU A 14 -3.41 2.81 -4.12
N GLN A 15 -3.30 3.03 -5.43
CA GLN A 15 -3.39 1.96 -6.44
C GLN A 15 -2.22 0.97 -6.35
N ALA A 16 -1.02 1.43 -6.00
CA ALA A 16 0.14 0.58 -5.86
C ALA A 16 -0.02 -0.41 -4.69
N VAL A 17 -0.63 0.03 -3.58
CA VAL A 17 -0.75 -0.80 -2.36
C VAL A 17 -2.06 -1.58 -2.26
N ILE A 18 -3.12 -1.20 -3.00
CA ILE A 18 -4.46 -1.80 -2.86
C ILE A 18 -4.50 -3.31 -3.15
N GLY A 19 -3.53 -3.82 -3.91
CA GLY A 19 -3.46 -5.24 -4.28
C GLY A 19 -3.31 -6.18 -3.08
N VAL A 20 -2.65 -5.70 -2.02
CA VAL A 20 -2.34 -6.46 -0.80
C VAL A 20 -3.43 -6.32 0.27
N VAL A 21 -4.31 -5.32 0.16
CA VAL A 21 -5.40 -5.12 1.13
C VAL A 21 -6.32 -6.34 1.21
N GLU A 22 -6.46 -6.89 2.41
CA GLU A 22 -7.19 -8.13 2.64
C GLU A 22 -8.67 -7.98 2.27
N ARG A 23 -9.15 -8.88 1.40
CA ARG A 23 -10.56 -8.86 0.94
C ARG A 23 -11.50 -9.67 1.83
N ARG A 24 -10.95 -10.67 2.53
CA ARG A 24 -11.72 -11.62 3.34
C ARG A 24 -12.08 -11.07 4.72
N GLN A 25 -11.52 -9.91 5.09
CA GLN A 25 -11.80 -9.16 6.32
C GLN A 25 -11.66 -10.01 7.58
N THR A 26 -10.69 -10.94 7.62
CA THR A 26 -10.47 -11.76 8.82
C THR A 26 -10.07 -10.88 10.00
N MET A 27 -9.33 -9.80 9.74
CA MET A 27 -9.07 -8.72 10.69
C MET A 27 -9.46 -7.35 10.10
N PRO A 28 -10.35 -6.57 10.74
CA PRO A 28 -10.83 -5.30 10.19
C PRO A 28 -9.72 -4.30 9.82
N ILE A 29 -8.62 -4.29 10.57
CA ILE A 29 -7.50 -3.38 10.32
C ILE A 29 -6.73 -3.69 9.03
N LEU A 30 -6.73 -4.94 8.55
CA LEU A 30 -6.11 -5.32 7.27
C LEU A 30 -6.91 -4.86 6.05
N ALA A 31 -8.15 -4.41 6.24
CA ALA A 31 -8.93 -3.72 5.22
C ALA A 31 -8.59 -2.22 5.12
N ASN A 32 -7.78 -1.71 6.05
CA ASN A 32 -7.29 -0.33 6.06
C ASN A 32 -5.90 -0.24 5.41
N VAL A 33 -5.55 0.98 5.01
CA VAL A 33 -4.16 1.39 4.80
C VAL A 33 -3.72 2.24 5.98
N LEU A 34 -2.45 2.11 6.36
CA LEU A 34 -1.78 3.06 7.26
C LEU A 34 -1.36 4.29 6.45
N LEU A 35 -1.78 5.47 6.90
CA LEU A 35 -1.32 6.76 6.40
C LEU A 35 -0.34 7.37 7.39
N VAL A 36 0.83 7.76 6.92
CA VAL A 36 1.83 8.50 7.71
C VAL A 36 2.19 9.78 6.97
N ALA A 37 1.89 10.93 7.56
CA ALA A 37 2.19 12.24 7.01
C ALA A 37 3.31 12.91 7.83
N LYS A 38 4.47 13.13 7.20
CA LYS A 38 5.64 13.72 7.83
C LYS A 38 6.59 14.24 6.76
N GLU A 39 7.40 15.26 7.06
CA GLU A 39 8.53 15.70 6.21
C GLU A 39 8.13 16.02 4.74
N GLY A 40 6.96 16.63 4.53
CA GLY A 40 6.49 16.99 3.19
C GLY A 40 6.05 15.80 2.32
N LYS A 41 5.83 14.64 2.93
CA LYS A 41 5.39 13.42 2.25
C LYS A 41 4.25 12.75 2.99
N VAL A 42 3.49 11.98 2.24
CA VAL A 42 2.54 10.99 2.76
C VAL A 42 2.99 9.60 2.31
N ALA A 43 3.20 8.71 3.26
CA ALA A 43 3.38 7.29 3.02
C ALA A 43 2.05 6.56 3.24
N ILE A 44 1.78 5.60 2.37
CA ILE A 44 0.60 4.75 2.41
C ILE A 44 1.11 3.31 2.43
N THR A 45 0.74 2.58 3.48
CA THR A 45 1.16 1.19 3.68
C THR A 45 -0.06 0.28 3.72
N ALA A 46 0.02 -0.86 3.03
CA ALA A 46 -0.95 -1.96 3.12
C ALA A 46 -0.22 -3.25 3.41
N THR A 47 -0.86 -4.14 4.19
CA THR A 47 -0.32 -5.47 4.51
C THR A 47 -1.44 -6.49 4.69
N ASP A 48 -1.15 -7.75 4.41
CA ASP A 48 -1.96 -8.91 4.75
C ASP A 48 -1.26 -9.85 5.76
N LEU A 49 -0.23 -9.33 6.44
CA LEU A 49 0.73 -10.03 7.32
C LEU A 49 1.77 -10.90 6.62
N GLU A 50 1.62 -11.20 5.33
CA GLU A 50 2.62 -11.94 4.56
C GLU A 50 3.42 -11.00 3.65
N VAL A 51 2.74 -10.03 3.05
CA VAL A 51 3.33 -9.01 2.17
C VAL A 51 2.99 -7.64 2.70
N GLU A 52 3.95 -6.72 2.64
CA GLU A 52 3.73 -5.30 2.87
C GLU A 52 4.12 -4.50 1.63
N LEU A 53 3.28 -3.56 1.23
CA LEU A 53 3.59 -2.58 0.20
C LEU A 53 3.52 -1.18 0.79
N VAL A 54 4.60 -0.42 0.57
CA VAL A 54 4.71 0.99 0.94
C VAL A 54 4.86 1.81 -0.32
N ALA A 55 4.01 2.82 -0.48
CA ALA A 55 4.14 3.83 -1.52
C ALA A 55 4.08 5.22 -0.91
N SER A 56 4.83 6.17 -1.46
CA SER A 56 4.86 7.54 -0.96
C SER A 56 4.69 8.55 -2.08
N ALA A 57 4.19 9.73 -1.71
CA ALA A 57 4.10 10.89 -2.59
C ALA A 57 4.35 12.18 -1.81
N GLU A 58 4.70 13.23 -2.54
CA GLU A 58 4.81 14.57 -1.97
C GLU A 58 3.43 15.12 -1.58
N ALA A 59 3.38 15.79 -0.43
CA ALA A 59 2.18 16.42 0.10
C ALA A 59 2.56 17.63 0.96
N GLU A 60 1.71 18.64 0.97
CA GLU A 60 1.79 19.73 1.95
C GLU A 60 1.30 19.21 3.30
N VAL A 61 2.20 19.08 4.27
CA VAL A 61 1.88 18.55 5.60
C VAL A 61 1.78 19.71 6.60
N ASP A 62 0.55 20.12 6.90
CA ASP A 62 0.24 21.15 7.89
C ASP A 62 0.47 20.65 9.33
N ALA A 63 0.10 19.40 9.59
CA ALA A 63 0.24 18.77 10.89
C ALA A 63 0.63 17.30 10.72
N PRO A 64 1.82 16.87 11.19
CA PRO A 64 2.23 15.49 11.05
C PRO A 64 1.29 14.54 11.81
N GLY A 65 1.41 13.25 11.51
CA GLY A 65 0.77 12.18 12.26
C GLY A 65 0.42 10.99 11.39
N GLU A 66 -0.20 10.03 12.04
CA GLU A 66 -0.46 8.70 11.48
C GLU A 66 -1.85 8.22 11.86
N VAL A 67 -2.47 7.44 10.98
CA VAL A 67 -3.78 6.82 11.21
C VAL A 67 -4.05 5.73 10.18
N THR A 68 -4.90 4.77 10.50
CA THR A 68 -5.38 3.80 9.51
C THR A 68 -6.76 4.20 8.98
N VAL A 69 -7.03 3.92 7.70
CA VAL A 69 -8.31 4.26 7.06
C VAL A 69 -8.72 3.21 6.03
N PRO A 70 -10.03 2.93 5.84
CA PRO A 70 -10.49 1.94 4.87
C PRO A 70 -9.97 2.21 3.45
N ALA A 71 -9.10 1.31 2.97
CA ALA A 71 -8.28 1.56 1.79
C ALA A 71 -9.12 1.73 0.51
N ARG A 72 -10.09 0.82 0.32
CA ARG A 72 -10.99 0.86 -0.84
C ARG A 72 -11.86 2.11 -0.86
N LYS A 73 -12.40 2.52 0.29
CA LYS A 73 -13.23 3.73 0.36
C LYS A 73 -12.41 4.97 0.02
N LEU A 74 -11.18 5.06 0.55
CA LEU A 74 -10.30 6.18 0.24
C LEU A 74 -9.91 6.19 -1.26
N LEU A 75 -9.56 5.03 -1.81
CA LEU A 75 -9.27 4.87 -3.24
C LEU A 75 -10.45 5.30 -4.12
N ASP A 76 -11.66 4.84 -3.80
CA ASP A 76 -12.86 5.15 -4.57
C ASP A 76 -13.22 6.63 -4.49
N ILE A 77 -13.05 7.26 -3.31
CA ILE A 77 -13.18 8.71 -3.15
C ILE A 77 -12.19 9.44 -4.06
N CYS A 78 -10.89 9.09 -4.02
CA CYS A 78 -9.88 9.72 -4.86
C CYS A 78 -10.17 9.54 -6.36
N ARG A 79 -10.65 8.36 -6.77
CA ARG A 79 -11.07 8.09 -8.16
C ARG A 79 -12.22 8.96 -8.62
N ALA A 80 -13.22 9.18 -7.75
CA ALA A 80 -14.43 9.92 -8.08
C ALA A 80 -14.23 11.44 -8.15
N LEU A 81 -13.09 11.96 -7.65
CA LEU A 81 -12.76 13.37 -7.74
C LEU A 81 -12.22 13.74 -9.15
N PRO A 82 -12.39 15.01 -9.59
CA PRO A 82 -11.77 15.52 -10.81
C PRO A 82 -10.24 15.36 -10.82
N ASP A 83 -9.64 15.25 -12.00
CA ASP A 83 -8.21 14.97 -12.16
C ASP A 83 -7.31 16.09 -11.58
N ASP A 84 -7.75 17.35 -11.68
CA ASP A 84 -7.07 18.55 -11.18
C ASP A 84 -7.41 18.89 -9.71
N ALA A 85 -8.18 18.03 -9.04
CA ALA A 85 -8.64 18.28 -7.69
C ALA A 85 -7.50 18.34 -6.67
N SER A 86 -7.50 19.38 -5.84
CA SER A 86 -6.74 19.43 -4.59
C SER A 86 -7.53 18.74 -3.48
N VAL A 87 -6.87 17.85 -2.74
CA VAL A 87 -7.48 17.01 -1.71
C VAL A 87 -6.86 17.35 -0.36
N SER A 88 -7.69 17.83 0.57
CA SER A 88 -7.31 18.04 1.97
C SER A 88 -7.76 16.85 2.80
N VAL A 89 -6.84 16.31 3.60
CA VAL A 89 -7.06 15.17 4.49
C VAL A 89 -6.72 15.61 5.90
N SER A 90 -7.66 15.47 6.84
CA SER A 90 -7.47 15.88 8.24
C SER A 90 -8.08 14.86 9.19
N LEU A 91 -7.33 14.51 10.24
CA LEU A 91 -7.83 13.68 11.33
C LEU A 91 -8.60 14.54 12.34
N SER A 92 -9.83 14.14 12.66
CA SER A 92 -10.72 14.82 13.61
C SER A 92 -11.33 13.79 14.56
N GLY A 93 -10.72 13.59 15.72
CA GLY A 93 -11.05 12.48 16.62
C GLY A 93 -10.79 11.14 15.92
N GLU A 94 -11.78 10.25 15.93
CA GLU A 94 -11.72 8.92 15.30
C GLU A 94 -12.14 8.90 13.82
N LYS A 95 -12.15 10.06 13.16
CA LYS A 95 -12.57 10.17 11.77
C LYS A 95 -11.54 10.91 10.93
N LEU A 96 -11.21 10.31 9.80
CA LEU A 96 -10.49 10.97 8.72
C LEU A 96 -11.49 11.74 7.86
N VAL A 97 -11.31 13.05 7.78
CA VAL A 97 -12.12 13.93 6.94
C VAL A 97 -11.35 14.21 5.65
N VAL A 98 -11.93 13.84 4.51
CA VAL A 98 -11.39 14.09 3.18
C VAL A 98 -12.25 15.15 2.50
N LYS A 99 -11.64 16.25 2.06
CA LYS A 99 -12.32 17.37 1.41
C LYS A 99 -11.70 17.69 0.07
N SER A 100 -12.54 18.02 -0.90
CA SER A 100 -12.10 18.60 -2.17
C SER A 100 -13.24 19.43 -2.75
N GLY A 101 -13.00 20.73 -2.99
CA GLY A 101 -14.03 21.68 -3.38
C GLY A 101 -15.24 21.64 -2.43
N ARG A 102 -16.42 21.29 -2.96
CA ARG A 102 -17.68 21.16 -2.21
C ARG A 102 -17.91 19.77 -1.61
N SER A 103 -17.07 18.80 -1.96
CA SER A 103 -17.20 17.41 -1.50
C SER A 103 -16.52 17.24 -0.14
N LYS A 104 -17.19 16.57 0.78
CA LYS A 104 -16.67 16.23 2.10
C LYS A 104 -17.07 14.79 2.45
N PHE A 105 -16.07 13.98 2.74
CA PHE A 105 -16.22 12.59 3.18
C PHE A 105 -15.68 12.45 4.60
N SER A 106 -16.25 11.52 5.37
CA SER A 106 -15.79 11.19 6.70
C SER A 106 -15.68 9.68 6.83
N LEU A 107 -14.47 9.20 7.08
CA LEU A 107 -14.13 7.79 7.18
C LEU A 107 -13.76 7.48 8.62
N THR A 108 -14.37 6.45 9.20
CA THR A 108 -13.96 5.92 10.51
C THR A 108 -12.56 5.34 10.40
N THR A 109 -11.72 5.62 11.39
CA THR A 109 -10.33 5.19 11.44
C THR A 109 -10.10 4.15 12.52
N LEU A 110 -8.98 3.44 12.45
CA LEU A 110 -8.42 2.71 13.60
C LEU A 110 -7.06 3.31 13.97
N PRO A 111 -6.63 3.21 15.24
CA PRO A 111 -5.33 3.71 15.68
C PRO A 111 -4.17 3.14 14.87
N ALA A 112 -3.18 3.97 14.54
CA ALA A 112 -1.99 3.52 13.82
C ALA A 112 -1.19 2.47 14.61
N ALA A 113 -1.17 2.57 15.95
CA ALA A 113 -0.48 1.63 16.83
C ALA A 113 -1.05 0.20 16.79
N GLU A 114 -2.27 0.00 16.28
CA GLU A 114 -2.85 -1.33 16.07
C GLU A 114 -2.46 -1.92 14.71
N PHE A 115 -1.92 -1.11 13.80
CA PHE A 115 -1.54 -1.57 12.47
C PHE A 115 -0.33 -2.50 12.58
N PRO A 116 -0.38 -3.70 12.01
CA PRO A 116 0.72 -4.64 12.12
C PRO A 116 1.93 -4.12 11.35
N THR A 117 3.08 -4.12 12.01
CA THR A 117 4.37 -3.82 11.40
C THR A 117 4.99 -5.11 10.91
N VAL A 118 5.44 -5.15 9.65
CA VAL A 118 6.31 -6.23 9.18
C VAL A 118 7.73 -5.96 9.69
N GLU A 119 8.42 -7.01 10.16
CA GLU A 119 9.78 -6.88 10.69
C GLU A 119 10.76 -6.44 9.60
N ASP A 120 11.73 -5.60 9.97
CA ASP A 120 12.81 -5.20 9.08
C ASP A 120 13.63 -6.42 8.63
N ILE A 121 13.80 -6.56 7.31
CA ILE A 121 14.59 -7.65 6.73
C ILE A 121 16.05 -7.21 6.61
N ASP A 122 16.95 -7.90 7.30
CA ASP A 122 18.39 -7.76 7.05
C ASP A 122 18.76 -8.54 5.77
N ALA A 123 18.96 -7.80 4.67
CA ALA A 123 19.18 -8.39 3.37
C ALA A 123 20.58 -9.03 3.26
N GLY A 124 20.66 -10.36 3.36
CA GLY A 124 21.92 -11.10 3.19
C GLY A 124 22.53 -11.04 1.78
N GLN A 125 21.73 -10.71 0.75
CA GLN A 125 22.19 -10.54 -0.64
C GLN A 125 21.28 -9.56 -1.37
N SER A 126 21.87 -8.71 -2.23
CA SER A 126 21.13 -7.83 -3.15
C SER A 126 21.45 -8.16 -4.60
N VAL A 127 20.45 -8.06 -5.47
CA VAL A 127 20.58 -8.31 -6.91
C VAL A 127 19.83 -7.22 -7.67
N GLU A 128 20.50 -6.63 -8.66
CA GLU A 128 19.89 -5.69 -9.59
C GLU A 128 19.47 -6.41 -10.88
N VAL A 129 18.20 -6.26 -11.27
CA VAL A 129 17.63 -6.88 -12.47
C VAL A 129 16.65 -5.91 -13.13
N SER A 130 16.61 -5.89 -14.46
CA SER A 130 15.64 -5.04 -15.15
C SER A 130 14.20 -5.53 -14.90
N GLN A 131 13.28 -4.59 -14.71
CA GLN A 131 11.86 -4.88 -14.44
C GLN A 131 11.24 -5.76 -15.54
N ALA A 132 11.58 -5.49 -16.81
CA ALA A 132 11.10 -6.29 -17.94
C ALA A 132 11.57 -7.75 -17.89
N LEU A 133 12.81 -8.00 -17.43
CA LEU A 133 13.36 -9.35 -17.32
C LEU A 133 12.75 -10.09 -16.13
N LEU A 134 12.55 -9.40 -15.00
CA LEU A 134 11.87 -9.97 -13.83
C LEU A 134 10.41 -10.34 -14.18
N GLY A 135 9.66 -9.43 -14.81
CA GLY A 135 8.29 -9.71 -15.26
C GLY A 135 8.24 -10.92 -16.20
N LYS A 136 9.11 -10.94 -17.22
CA LYS A 136 9.21 -12.09 -18.14
C LYS A 136 9.57 -13.41 -17.44
N LEU A 137 10.37 -13.36 -16.39
CA LEU A 137 10.76 -14.53 -15.61
C LEU A 137 9.54 -15.10 -14.86
N LEU A 138 8.80 -14.24 -14.15
CA LEU A 138 7.57 -14.60 -13.44
C LEU A 138 6.47 -15.10 -14.39
N ASP A 139 6.25 -14.41 -15.51
CA ASP A 139 5.24 -14.79 -16.50
C ASP A 139 5.48 -16.20 -17.08
N LYS A 140 6.74 -16.61 -17.18
CA LYS A 140 7.14 -17.90 -17.73
C LYS A 140 7.00 -19.08 -16.77
N THR A 141 6.83 -18.85 -15.48
CA THR A 141 6.90 -19.93 -14.47
C THR A 141 5.76 -19.93 -13.46
N HIS A 142 5.12 -18.79 -13.18
CA HIS A 142 4.08 -18.70 -12.15
C HIS A 142 2.91 -19.68 -12.36
N PHE A 143 2.53 -19.97 -13.61
CA PHE A 143 1.42 -20.87 -13.91
C PHE A 143 1.68 -22.33 -13.49
N ALA A 144 2.95 -22.69 -13.25
CA ALA A 144 3.36 -24.02 -12.82
C ALA A 144 3.38 -24.17 -11.28
N MET A 145 3.11 -23.11 -10.52
CA MET A 145 2.97 -23.18 -9.06
C MET A 145 1.75 -24.01 -8.70
N ALA A 146 1.86 -24.80 -7.63
CA ALA A 146 0.73 -25.55 -7.12
C ALA A 146 -0.32 -24.63 -6.52
N GLN A 147 -1.57 -25.08 -6.50
CA GLN A 147 -2.68 -24.38 -5.86
C GLN A 147 -3.11 -25.17 -4.63
N GLN A 148 -2.86 -24.61 -3.45
CA GLN A 148 -3.27 -25.20 -2.17
C GLN A 148 -2.69 -26.62 -1.92
N ASP A 149 -1.46 -26.88 -2.37
CA ASP A 149 -0.75 -28.13 -2.05
C ASP A 149 -0.34 -28.13 -0.58
N VAL A 150 -0.43 -29.29 0.06
CA VAL A 150 -0.02 -29.51 1.46
C VAL A 150 1.48 -29.27 1.66
N ARG A 151 2.28 -29.39 0.60
CA ARG A 151 3.69 -29.00 0.57
C ARG A 151 3.77 -27.51 0.26
N TYR A 152 3.72 -26.68 1.30
CA TYR A 152 3.61 -25.22 1.16
C TYR A 152 4.64 -24.59 0.22
N TYR A 153 5.87 -25.13 0.15
CA TYR A 153 6.92 -24.64 -0.74
C TYR A 153 6.59 -24.79 -2.25
N LEU A 154 5.63 -25.64 -2.63
CA LEU A 154 5.17 -25.76 -4.02
C LEU A 154 4.14 -24.71 -4.41
N ASN A 155 3.55 -24.00 -3.43
CA ASN A 155 2.61 -22.91 -3.67
C ASN A 155 3.34 -21.57 -3.96
N GLY A 156 4.68 -21.57 -3.87
CA GLY A 156 5.53 -20.42 -4.17
C GLY A 156 6.44 -20.66 -5.37
N LEU A 157 7.25 -19.65 -5.67
CA LEU A 157 8.22 -19.67 -6.76
C LEU A 157 9.64 -19.67 -6.20
N LEU A 158 10.45 -20.64 -6.61
CA LEU A 158 11.86 -20.68 -6.22
C LEU A 158 12.65 -19.62 -7.01
N LEU A 159 13.18 -18.60 -6.33
CA LEU A 159 14.15 -17.69 -6.93
C LEU A 159 15.57 -18.12 -6.57
N GLU A 160 16.38 -18.37 -7.60
CA GLU A 160 17.76 -18.81 -7.44
C GLU A 160 18.73 -17.86 -8.16
N THR A 161 19.71 -17.37 -7.40
CA THR A 161 20.75 -16.48 -7.91
C THR A 161 22.05 -17.26 -8.18
N GLY A 162 22.63 -17.10 -9.35
CA GLY A 162 24.00 -17.49 -9.68
C GLY A 162 24.81 -16.28 -10.16
N LYS A 163 26.12 -16.46 -10.43
CA LYS A 163 27.08 -15.36 -10.72
C LYS A 163 26.54 -14.22 -11.59
N LYS A 164 25.87 -14.54 -12.70
CA LYS A 164 25.24 -13.56 -13.62
C LYS A 164 23.85 -14.03 -14.10
N ARG A 165 23.14 -14.80 -13.29
CA ARG A 165 21.84 -15.38 -13.68
C ARG A 165 20.87 -15.34 -12.49
N LEU A 166 19.64 -14.93 -12.78
CA LEU A 166 18.48 -15.14 -11.93
C LEU A 166 17.59 -16.21 -12.59
N ARG A 167 17.15 -17.21 -11.83
CA ARG A 167 16.27 -18.29 -12.27
C ARG A 167 15.02 -18.33 -11.39
N ALA A 168 13.89 -18.60 -12.03
CA ALA A 168 12.60 -18.94 -11.42
C ALA A 168 12.07 -20.23 -12.03
#